data_AF-A0A7V2QBM9-F1
#
_entry.id   AF-A0A7V2QBM9-F1
#
_cell.length_a   1.000
_cell.length_b   1.000
_cell.length_c   1.000
_cell.angle_alpha   90.00
_cell.angle_beta   90.00
_cell.angle_gamma   90.00
#
_symmetry.space_group_name_H-M   'P 1'
#
loop_
_entity.id
_entity.type
_entity.pdbx_description
1 polymer ?
#
loop_
_entity_poly.entity_id
_entity_poly.type
_entity_poly.pdbx_seq_one_letter_code
_entity_poly.pdbx_strand_id
1 'polypeptide(L)'
;MEKTKTQPPTFTKAMAPVRPQTRIEVVDILRGFAILGILIFNMLSFSGYLYWPLDQMSPINRAAALFVKFATQAKFYTLFSFLFGWGMSIQMERAVQRGARFAPLFARRMLILLLIGLTHA
;
A
#
# COMPACT_ATOMS: atom_id res chain seq x y z
N MET A 1 49.20 34.49 1.26
CA MET A 1 47.94 34.24 2.00
C MET A 1 46.88 33.82 1.00
N GLU A 2 46.87 32.57 0.56
CA GLU A 2 45.85 32.07 -0.38
C GLU A 2 45.14 30.92 0.32
N LYS A 3 43.98 31.22 0.89
CA LYS A 3 43.16 30.24 1.59
C LYS A 3 42.54 29.30 0.55
N THR A 4 43.13 28.11 0.39
CA THR A 4 42.50 26.98 -0.27
C THR A 4 41.18 26.68 0.43
N LYS A 5 40.09 27.17 -0.16
CA LYS A 5 38.73 26.94 0.29
C LYS A 5 38.35 25.50 -0.07
N THR A 6 38.75 24.56 0.78
CA THR A 6 38.25 23.17 0.77
C THR A 6 36.76 23.19 1.06
N GLN A 7 35.96 23.25 0.00
CA GLN A 7 34.51 23.04 0.10
C GLN A 7 34.28 21.58 0.50
N PRO A 8 33.57 21.31 1.61
CA PRO A 8 33.24 19.95 2.00
C PRO A 8 32.29 19.32 0.96
N PRO A 9 32.42 18.03 0.64
CA PRO A 9 31.53 17.36 -0.29
C PRO A 9 30.10 17.39 0.26
N THR A 10 29.23 18.13 -0.43
CA THR A 10 27.84 18.33 -0.02
C THR A 10 27.04 17.07 -0.40
N PHE A 11 26.97 16.10 0.51
CA PHE A 11 26.22 14.84 0.32
C PHE A 11 24.70 14.99 0.51
N THR A 12 24.12 16.13 0.18
CA THR A 12 22.67 16.33 0.28
C THR A 12 22.03 16.04 -1.06
N LYS A 13 22.07 14.77 -1.51
CA LYS A 13 21.19 14.31 -2.57
C LYS A 13 19.77 14.35 -2.01
N ALA A 14 19.10 15.50 -2.18
CA ALA A 14 17.74 15.71 -1.74
C ALA A 14 16.86 14.56 -2.21
N MET A 15 15.98 14.05 -1.34
CA MET A 15 15.02 13.01 -1.68
C MET A 15 14.00 13.56 -2.69
N ALA A 16 14.39 13.62 -3.96
CA ALA A 16 13.52 14.05 -5.04
C ALA A 16 12.45 12.97 -5.30
N PRO A 17 11.21 13.38 -5.63
CA PRO A 17 10.16 12.47 -6.05
C PRO A 17 10.65 11.55 -7.18
N VAL A 18 10.19 10.30 -7.18
CA VAL A 18 10.47 9.34 -8.27
C VAL A 18 9.93 9.92 -9.57
N ARG A 19 10.81 10.06 -10.58
CA ARG A 19 10.44 10.54 -11.92
C ARG A 19 9.40 9.60 -12.55
N PRO A 20 8.34 10.11 -13.21
CA PRO A 20 7.24 9.31 -13.77
C PRO A 20 7.72 8.11 -14.62
N GLN A 21 8.74 8.31 -15.45
CA GLN A 21 9.33 7.29 -16.34
C GLN A 21 9.95 6.07 -15.64
N THR A 22 10.12 6.09 -14.31
CA THR A 22 10.66 4.95 -13.56
C THR A 22 9.59 4.14 -12.83
N ARG A 23 8.29 4.44 -12.99
CA ARG A 23 7.22 3.67 -12.34
C ARG A 23 6.78 2.49 -13.21
N ILE A 24 6.46 1.38 -12.56
CA ILE A 24 5.86 0.22 -13.23
C ILE A 24 4.34 0.44 -13.18
N GLU A 25 3.79 0.98 -14.26
CA GLU A 25 2.39 1.40 -14.35
C GLU A 25 1.41 0.26 -14.02
N VAL A 26 1.69 -0.95 -14.52
CA VAL A 26 0.89 -2.15 -14.23
C VAL A 26 0.78 -2.42 -12.74
N VAL A 27 1.89 -2.29 -11.99
CA VAL A 27 1.89 -2.53 -10.54
C VAL A 27 1.07 -1.47 -9.81
N ASP A 28 1.13 -0.23 -10.26
CA ASP A 28 0.37 0.87 -9.65
C ASP A 28 -1.15 0.72 -9.94
N ILE A 29 -1.53 0.33 -11.16
CA ILE A 29 -2.92 -0.01 -11.52
C ILE A 29 -3.45 -1.17 -10.67
N LEU A 30 -2.67 -2.26 -10.57
CA LEU A 30 -3.07 -3.43 -9.79
C LEU A 30 -3.21 -3.11 -8.30
N ARG A 31 -2.40 -2.19 -7.75
CA ARG A 31 -2.58 -1.72 -6.37
C ARG A 31 -3.87 -0.94 -6.21
N GLY A 32 -4.16 -0.02 -7.13
CA GLY A 32 -5.42 0.73 -7.13
C GLY A 32 -6.63 -0.20 -7.18
N PHE A 33 -6.57 -1.21 -8.05
CA PHE A 33 -7.60 -2.25 -8.15
C PHE A 33 -7.75 -3.07 -6.86
N ALA A 34 -6.64 -3.44 -6.23
CA ALA A 34 -6.65 -4.16 -4.96
C ALA A 34 -7.29 -3.34 -3.83
N ILE A 35 -6.95 -2.05 -3.73
CA ILE A 35 -7.53 -1.13 -2.75
C ILE A 35 -9.03 -0.94 -2.98
N LEU A 36 -9.47 -0.81 -4.24
CA LEU A 36 -10.90 -0.71 -4.57
C LEU A 36 -11.68 -1.93 -4.09
N GLY A 37 -11.16 -3.14 -4.32
CA GLY A 37 -11.80 -4.37 -3.84
C GLY A 37 -11.87 -4.45 -2.31
N ILE A 38 -10.80 -4.07 -1.61
CA ILE A 38 -10.78 -4.00 -0.14
C ILE A 38 -11.78 -2.98 0.40
N LEU A 39 -11.92 -1.84 -0.28
CA LEU A 39 -12.89 -0.80 0.08
C LEU A 39 -14.32 -1.30 -0.05
N ILE A 40 -14.68 -1.91 -1.19
CA ILE A 40 -16.03 -2.45 -1.43
C ILE A 40 -16.39 -3.48 -0.35
N PHE A 41 -15.46 -4.36 -0.01
CA PHE A 41 -15.67 -5.35 1.04
C PHE A 41 -15.85 -4.71 2.42
N ASN A 42 -15.02 -3.74 2.78
CA ASN A 42 -15.16 -3.03 4.06
C ASN A 42 -16.49 -2.29 4.15
N MET A 43 -16.91 -1.61 3.07
CA MET A 43 -18.22 -0.95 3.04
C MET A 43 -19.35 -1.95 3.27
N LEU A 44 -19.31 -3.11 2.61
CA LEU A 44 -20.34 -4.14 2.80
C LEU A 44 -20.31 -4.74 4.22
N SER A 45 -19.13 -4.94 4.78
CA SER A 45 -18.95 -5.42 6.16
C SER A 45 -19.50 -4.42 7.17
N PHE A 46 -19.14 -3.14 7.07
CA PHE A 46 -19.61 -2.09 7.98
C PHE A 46 -21.09 -1.77 7.81
N SER A 47 -21.66 -1.95 6.62
CA SER A 47 -23.10 -1.77 6.39
C SER A 47 -23.97 -2.84 7.06
N GLY A 48 -23.39 -3.92 7.59
CA GLY A 48 -24.12 -5.03 8.19
C GLY A 48 -24.74 -6.01 7.18
N TYR A 49 -24.83 -5.64 5.90
CA TYR A 49 -25.36 -6.50 4.83
C TYR A 49 -24.63 -7.84 4.69
N LEU A 50 -23.35 -7.90 5.06
CA LEU A 50 -22.58 -9.15 5.02
C LEU A 50 -23.16 -10.25 5.95
N TYR A 51 -23.82 -9.82 7.03
CA TYR A 51 -24.40 -10.65 8.09
C TYR A 51 -25.93 -10.71 8.04
N TRP A 52 -26.56 -10.00 7.11
CA TRP A 52 -28.02 -9.94 6.97
C TRP A 52 -28.57 -11.22 6.28
N PRO A 53 -29.75 -11.73 6.68
CA PRO A 53 -30.35 -12.90 6.05
C PRO A 53 -30.61 -12.69 4.56
N LEU A 54 -30.03 -13.55 3.71
CA LEU A 54 -30.08 -13.42 2.24
C LEU A 54 -31.49 -13.60 1.65
N ASP A 55 -32.33 -14.34 2.35
CA ASP A 55 -33.75 -14.60 2.08
C ASP A 55 -34.64 -13.36 2.22
N GLN A 56 -34.19 -12.36 3.00
CA GLN A 56 -34.89 -11.10 3.21
C GLN A 56 -34.37 -9.96 2.30
N MET A 57 -33.41 -10.26 1.41
CA MET A 57 -32.85 -9.27 0.49
C MET A 57 -33.58 -9.26 -0.85
N SER A 58 -33.67 -8.06 -1.45
CA SER A 58 -34.00 -7.92 -2.88
C SER A 58 -33.04 -8.77 -3.73
N PRO A 59 -33.50 -9.38 -4.85
CA PRO A 59 -32.66 -10.18 -5.74
C PRO A 59 -31.36 -9.48 -6.18
N ILE A 60 -31.42 -8.16 -6.40
CA ILE A 60 -30.27 -7.33 -6.77
C ILE A 60 -29.26 -7.23 -5.63
N ASN A 61 -29.73 -6.96 -4.41
CA ASN A 61 -28.86 -6.85 -3.24
C ASN A 61 -28.23 -8.21 -2.90
N ARG A 62 -28.98 -9.29 -3.05
CA ARG A 62 -28.49 -10.66 -2.87
C ARG A 62 -27.39 -11.00 -3.89
N ALA A 63 -27.60 -10.67 -5.16
CA ALA A 63 -26.61 -10.87 -6.22
C ALA A 63 -25.33 -10.06 -5.96
N ALA A 64 -25.46 -8.79 -5.56
CA ALA A 64 -24.33 -7.94 -5.21
C ALA A 64 -23.55 -8.48 -3.99
N ALA A 65 -24.24 -8.90 -2.93
CA ALA A 65 -23.61 -9.47 -1.75
C ALA A 65 -22.86 -10.77 -2.06
N LEU A 66 -23.44 -11.64 -2.89
CA LEU A 66 -22.78 -12.88 -3.35
C LEU A 66 -21.59 -12.59 -4.25
N PHE A 67 -21.71 -11.65 -5.17
CA PHE A 67 -20.60 -11.21 -6.02
C PHE A 67 -19.42 -10.70 -5.20
N VAL A 68 -19.68 -9.83 -4.23
CA VAL A 68 -18.62 -9.30 -3.34
C VAL A 68 -18.03 -10.41 -2.48
N LYS A 69 -18.84 -11.30 -1.89
CA LYS A 69 -18.32 -12.44 -1.12
C LYS A 69 -17.42 -13.33 -1.96
N PHE A 70 -17.82 -13.65 -3.19
CA PHE A 70 -17.03 -14.48 -4.11
C PHE A 70 -15.75 -13.77 -4.59
N ALA A 71 -15.87 -12.52 -5.03
CA ALA A 71 -14.76 -11.72 -5.54
C ALA A 71 -13.73 -11.44 -4.44
N THR A 72 -14.17 -11.20 -3.22
CA THR A 72 -13.32 -10.79 -2.10
C THR A 72 -12.95 -11.94 -1.15
N GLN A 73 -13.24 -13.19 -1.48
CA GLN A 73 -12.76 -14.36 -0.75
C GLN A 73 -11.22 -14.43 -0.82
N ALA A 74 -10.56 -13.65 0.04
CA ALA A 74 -9.12 -13.39 0.17
C ALA A 74 -8.37 -12.81 -1.06
N LYS A 75 -8.95 -12.80 -2.27
CA LYS A 75 -8.22 -12.44 -3.50
C LYS A 75 -7.60 -11.03 -3.47
N PHE A 76 -8.37 -10.03 -3.04
CA PHE A 76 -7.89 -8.64 -3.00
C PHE A 76 -6.86 -8.39 -1.89
N TYR A 77 -7.02 -9.01 -0.71
CA TYR A 77 -6.03 -8.92 0.36
C TYR A 77 -4.72 -9.62 -0.02
N THR A 78 -4.79 -10.79 -0.65
CA THR A 78 -3.62 -11.50 -1.18
C THR A 78 -2.93 -10.68 -2.26
N LEU A 79 -3.67 -10.14 -3.23
CA LEU A 79 -3.14 -9.29 -4.30
C LEU A 79 -2.48 -8.04 -3.72
N PHE A 80 -3.15 -7.35 -2.79
CA PHE A 80 -2.61 -6.18 -2.10
C PHE A 80 -1.31 -6.51 -1.36
N SER A 81 -1.29 -7.59 -0.58
CA SER A 81 -0.12 -8.03 0.20
C SER A 81 1.07 -8.37 -0.71
N PHE A 82 0.81 -9.06 -1.82
CA PHE A 82 1.84 -9.38 -2.83
C PHE A 82 2.41 -8.11 -3.48
N LEU A 83 1.56 -7.21 -3.96
CA LEU A 83 1.97 -5.96 -4.62
C LEU A 83 2.63 -4.97 -3.65
N PHE A 84 2.25 -5.03 -2.38
CA PHE A 84 2.92 -4.31 -1.31
C PHE A 84 4.33 -4.86 -1.10
N GLY A 85 4.48 -6.19 -1.02
CA GLY A 85 5.76 -6.92 -1.04
C GLY A 85 6.68 -6.49 -2.18
N TRP A 86 6.17 -6.56 -3.41
CA TRP A 86 6.86 -6.13 -4.62
C TRP A 86 7.21 -4.64 -4.61
N GLY A 87 6.31 -3.79 -4.10
CA GLY A 87 6.59 -2.37 -3.92
C GLY A 87 7.73 -2.10 -2.93
N MET A 88 7.88 -2.93 -1.91
CA MET A 88 8.98 -2.84 -0.94
C MET A 88 10.31 -3.23 -1.57
N SER A 89 10.37 -4.28 -2.37
CA SER A 89 11.63 -4.69 -3.03
C SER A 89 12.16 -3.61 -3.95
N ILE A 90 11.30 -2.97 -4.74
CA ILE A 90 11.68 -1.85 -5.62
C ILE A 90 12.15 -0.64 -4.80
N GLN A 91 11.47 -0.32 -3.69
CA GLN A 91 11.90 0.78 -2.82
C GLN A 91 13.26 0.50 -2.16
N MET A 92 13.52 -0.74 -1.78
CA MET A 92 14.80 -1.19 -1.23
C MET A 92 15.91 -1.04 -2.27
N GLU A 93 15.70 -1.55 -3.48
CA GLU A 93 16.67 -1.45 -4.58
C GLU A 93 17.03 0.01 -4.89
N ARG A 94 16.03 0.89 -4.94
CA ARG A 94 16.25 2.33 -5.15
C ARG A 94 16.98 3.00 -4.00
N ALA A 95 16.73 2.58 -2.77
CA ALA A 95 17.44 3.11 -1.61
C ALA A 95 18.92 2.73 -1.65
N VAL A 96 19.23 1.47 -2.01
CA VAL A 96 20.60 0.99 -2.25
C VAL A 96 21.28 1.81 -3.36
N GLN A 97 20.63 1.99 -4.52
CA GLN A 97 21.15 2.80 -5.64
C GLN A 97 21.40 4.27 -5.27
N ARG A 98 20.71 4.79 -4.25
CA ARG A 98 20.85 6.18 -3.76
C ARG A 98 21.80 6.32 -2.57
N GLY A 99 22.38 5.22 -2.08
CA GLY A 99 23.19 5.21 -0.85
C GLY A 99 22.37 5.54 0.42
N ALA A 100 21.05 5.42 0.37
CA ALA A 100 20.15 5.75 1.46
C ALA A 100 19.82 4.51 2.31
N ARG A 101 19.62 4.71 3.62
CA ARG A 101 19.23 3.63 4.54
C ARG A 101 17.73 3.32 4.41
N PHE A 102 17.40 2.18 3.79
CA PHE A 102 16.01 1.72 3.61
C PHE A 102 15.33 1.27 4.92
N ALA A 103 16.04 0.45 5.71
CA ALA A 103 15.52 -0.18 6.92
C ALA A 103 14.85 0.80 7.91
N PRO A 104 15.42 1.96 8.28
CA PRO A 104 14.78 2.88 9.23
C PRO A 104 13.49 3.52 8.68
N LEU A 105 13.42 3.78 7.37
CA LEU A 105 12.22 4.35 6.74
C LEU A 105 11.08 3.34 6.72
N PHE A 106 11.39 2.09 6.42
CA PHE A 106 10.42 0.99 6.40
C PHE A 106 9.93 0.65 7.82
N ALA A 107 10.86 0.49 8.77
CA ALA A 107 10.55 0.17 10.16
C ALA A 107 9.65 1.24 10.80
N ARG A 108 9.90 2.53 10.54
CA ARG A 108 9.04 3.62 11.01
C ARG A 108 7.59 3.48 10.54
N ARG A 109 7.36 3.09 9.28
CA ARG A 109 6.00 2.90 8.75
C ARG A 109 5.28 1.72 9.41
N MET A 110 5.98 0.59 9.55
CA MET A 110 5.41 -0.61 10.18
C MET A 110 5.14 -0.37 11.67
N LEU A 111 6.04 0.32 12.38
CA LEU A 111 5.85 0.68 13.79
C LEU A 111 4.63 1.57 14.00
N ILE A 112 4.42 2.59 13.15
CA ILE A 112 3.24 3.46 13.27
C ILE A 112 1.96 2.62 13.11
N LEU A 113 1.90 1.75 12.11
CA LEU A 113 0.74 0.87 11.90
C LEU A 113 0.54 -0.10 13.07
N LEU A 114 1.62 -0.67 13.60
CA LEU A 114 1.59 -1.56 14.76
C LEU A 114 1.06 -0.84 16.00
N LEU A 115 1.53 0.38 16.27
CA LEU A 115 1.09 1.19 17.42
C LEU A 115 -0.39 1.55 17.29
N ILE A 116 -0.87 1.91 16.09
CA ILE A 116 -2.29 2.15 15.85
C ILE A 116 -3.09 0.86 16.14
N GLY A 117 -2.63 -0.28 15.66
CA GLY A 117 -3.27 -1.58 15.93
C GLY A 117 -3.33 -1.92 17.42
N LEU A 118 -2.22 -1.74 18.14
CA LEU A 118 -2.14 -1.94 19.60
C LEU A 118 -3.04 -0.99 20.40
N THR A 119 -3.24 0.24 19.93
CA THR A 119 -4.10 1.22 20.61
C THR A 119 -5.59 0.94 20.36
N HIS A 120 -5.91 0.33 19.22
CA HIS A 120 -7.29 0.06 18.81
C HIS A 120 -7.82 -1.29 19.32
N ALA A 121 -6.94 -2.28 19.48
CA ALA A 121 -7.25 -3.60 20.04
C ALA A 121 -7.56 -3.53 21.55
#